data_AF-A0A2Z5UD16-F1
#
_entry.id   AF-A0A2Z5UD16-F1
#
_cell.length_a   1.000
_cell.length_b   1.000
_cell.length_c   1.000
_cell.angle_alpha   90.00
_cell.angle_beta   90.00
_cell.angle_gamma   90.00
#
_symmetry.space_group_name_H-M   'P 1'
#
loop_
_entity.id
_entity.type
_entity.pdbx_description
1 polymer ?
#
loop_
_entity_poly.entity_id
_entity_poly.type
_entity_poly.pdbx_seq_one_letter_code
_entity_poly.pdbx_strand_id
1 'polypeptide(L)'
;MRWSGLRAVVIERFAPELRKRLDIHSAAYGNCSCGHAWLTFDGDVIANFCTRAHFIASGMDTSAAKQNAMYRHQFADFGELSRQDAYQACWAFVHELSIEQALNDEDPLIQSLAIADARIGKRRLAQLNATMLHRLPAHILELRRTILGFDRRDAA
;
A
#
# COMPACT_ATOMS: atom_id res chain seq x y z
N MET A 1 4.18 -20.18 2.28
CA MET A 1 4.95 -19.27 3.15
C MET A 1 4.02 -18.65 4.18
N ARG A 2 4.46 -18.44 5.43
CA ARG A 2 3.63 -17.79 6.48
C ARG A 2 3.64 -16.27 6.27
N TRP A 3 2.50 -15.59 6.47
CA TRP A 3 2.37 -14.13 6.33
C TRP A 3 3.46 -13.36 7.07
N SER A 4 3.75 -13.74 8.31
CA SER A 4 4.77 -13.08 9.14
C SER A 4 6.17 -13.07 8.49
N GLY A 5 6.52 -14.14 7.77
CA GLY A 5 7.78 -14.21 7.01
C GLY A 5 7.77 -13.29 5.79
N LEU A 6 6.67 -13.26 5.04
CA LEU A 6 6.54 -12.40 3.85
C LEU A 6 6.59 -10.93 4.24
N ARG A 7 5.81 -10.55 5.25
CA ARG A 7 5.80 -9.22 5.84
C ARG A 7 7.19 -8.79 6.30
N ALA A 8 7.93 -9.67 6.98
CA ALA A 8 9.29 -9.35 7.44
C ALA A 8 10.21 -8.97 6.26
N VAL A 9 10.22 -9.78 5.19
CA VAL A 9 11.03 -9.51 4.00
C VAL A 9 10.61 -8.21 3.30
N VAL A 10 9.31 -7.91 3.23
CA VAL A 10 8.81 -6.63 2.69
C VAL A 10 9.33 -5.45 3.51
N ILE A 11 9.20 -5.50 4.83
CA ILE A 11 9.60 -4.38 5.72
C ILE A 11 11.12 -4.16 5.71
N GLU A 12 11.92 -5.24 5.60
CA GLU A 12 13.38 -5.13 5.49
C GLU A 12 13.82 -4.33 4.26
N ARG A 13 13.05 -4.39 3.17
CA ARG A 13 13.29 -3.64 1.94
C ARG A 13 12.93 -2.16 2.03
N PHE A 14 12.11 -1.76 3.00
CA PHE A 14 11.74 -0.35 3.14
C PHE A 14 12.95 0.54 3.41
N ALA A 15 12.87 1.75 2.85
CA ALA A 15 13.86 2.79 3.06
C ALA A 15 14.04 3.09 4.56
N PRO A 16 15.27 3.40 5.03
CA PRO A 16 15.55 3.58 6.45
C PRO A 16 14.61 4.54 7.17
N GLU A 17 14.19 5.61 6.49
CA GLU A 17 13.29 6.63 7.01
C GLU A 17 11.83 6.18 7.20
N LEU A 18 11.44 5.07 6.56
CA LEU A 18 10.11 4.46 6.68
C LEU A 18 10.10 3.23 7.61
N ARG A 19 11.26 2.64 7.91
CA ARG A 19 11.34 1.46 8.78
C ARG A 19 10.74 1.78 10.15
N LYS A 20 9.94 0.86 10.67
CA LYS A 20 9.17 0.98 11.93
C LYS A 20 8.04 2.02 11.92
N ARG A 21 7.91 2.80 10.83
CA ARG A 21 6.84 3.80 10.66
C ARG A 21 5.79 3.27 9.70
N LEU A 22 6.21 2.76 8.55
CA LEU A 22 5.36 2.10 7.56
C LEU A 22 5.31 0.59 7.83
N ASP A 23 4.10 0.03 7.81
CA ASP A 23 3.87 -1.38 8.10
C ASP A 23 2.62 -1.92 7.40
N ILE A 24 2.61 -3.20 7.05
CA ILE A 24 1.48 -3.90 6.45
C ILE A 24 1.05 -5.06 7.33
N HIS A 25 -0.25 -5.13 7.60
CA HIS A 25 -0.84 -6.08 8.54
C HIS A 25 -1.87 -6.96 7.83
N SER A 26 -2.13 -8.14 8.38
CA SER A 26 -3.17 -9.04 7.90
C SER A 26 -3.71 -9.87 9.05
N ALA A 27 -5.04 -9.99 9.10
CA ALA A 27 -5.78 -10.85 10.00
C ALA A 27 -6.82 -11.66 9.20
N ALA A 28 -7.12 -12.86 9.70
CA ALA A 28 -8.20 -13.70 9.20
C ALA A 28 -9.33 -13.74 10.25
N TYR A 29 -10.59 -13.79 9.80
CA TYR A 29 -11.71 -14.01 10.71
C TYR A 29 -11.97 -15.51 10.85
N GLY A 30 -11.59 -16.09 12.01
CA GLY A 30 -11.82 -17.51 12.30
C GLY A 30 -11.25 -18.43 11.20
N ASN A 31 -12.06 -19.38 10.73
CA ASN A 31 -11.70 -20.31 9.66
C ASN A 31 -12.19 -19.85 8.27
N CYS A 32 -12.49 -18.56 8.09
CA CYS A 32 -12.98 -18.00 6.84
C CYS A 32 -11.83 -17.58 5.91
N SER A 33 -12.01 -17.72 4.60
CA SER A 33 -11.12 -17.08 3.61
C SER A 33 -11.22 -15.55 3.63
N CYS A 34 -12.33 -15.03 4.16
CA CYS A 34 -12.56 -13.62 4.42
C CYS A 34 -11.68 -13.11 5.55
N GLY A 35 -11.01 -12.00 5.30
CA GLY A 35 -10.17 -11.35 6.28
C GLY A 35 -9.94 -9.89 5.93
N HIS A 36 -8.96 -9.32 6.61
CA HIS A 36 -8.67 -7.91 6.55
C HIS A 36 -7.16 -7.71 6.59
N ALA A 37 -6.63 -6.99 5.62
CA ALA A 37 -5.27 -6.44 5.66
C ALA A 37 -5.35 -4.91 5.65
N TRP A 38 -4.29 -4.26 6.12
CA TRP A 38 -4.24 -2.79 6.15
C TRP A 38 -2.80 -2.31 6.18
N LEU A 39 -2.58 -1.08 5.73
CA LEU A 39 -1.31 -0.38 5.76
C LEU A 39 -1.37 0.72 6.83
N THR A 40 -0.32 0.83 7.64
CA THR A 40 -0.19 1.87 8.66
C THR A 40 1.04 2.73 8.46
N PHE A 41 0.92 4.02 8.78
CA PHE A 41 2.06 4.92 8.93
C PHE A 41 2.02 5.58 10.31
N ASP A 42 3.09 5.47 11.09
CA ASP A 42 3.18 5.94 12.49
C ASP A 42 2.03 5.45 13.39
N GLY A 43 1.50 4.26 13.08
CA GLY A 43 0.38 3.64 13.80
C GLY A 43 -1.01 3.98 13.25
N ASP A 44 -1.13 5.02 12.41
CA ASP A 44 -2.38 5.40 11.78
C ASP A 44 -2.65 4.57 10.53
N VAL A 45 -3.90 4.11 10.36
CA VAL A 45 -4.30 3.31 9.21
C VAL A 45 -4.49 4.22 7.98
N ILE A 46 -3.65 4.03 6.98
CA ILE A 46 -3.65 4.83 5.75
C ILE A 46 -4.36 4.13 4.59
N ALA A 47 -4.51 2.80 4.63
CA ALA A 47 -5.32 2.05 3.66
C ALA A 47 -5.82 0.73 4.23
N ASN A 48 -7.04 0.33 3.83
CA ASN A 48 -7.66 -0.92 4.24
C ASN A 48 -7.98 -1.83 3.05
N PHE A 49 -7.70 -3.11 3.24
CA PHE A 49 -7.84 -4.17 2.24
C PHE A 49 -8.74 -5.27 2.80
N CYS A 50 -10.06 -5.03 2.81
CA CYS A 50 -11.03 -5.92 3.43
C CYS A 50 -11.70 -6.79 2.35
N THR A 51 -11.56 -8.12 2.46
CA THR A 51 -12.18 -9.05 1.49
C THR A 51 -13.69 -8.85 1.38
N ARG A 52 -14.37 -8.59 2.50
CA ARG A 52 -15.82 -8.37 2.50
C ARG A 52 -16.20 -7.04 1.82
N ALA A 53 -15.47 -5.96 2.10
CA ALA A 53 -15.70 -4.69 1.43
C ALA A 53 -15.50 -4.84 -0.09
N HIS A 54 -14.48 -5.59 -0.51
CA HIS A 54 -14.21 -5.89 -1.90
C HIS A 54 -15.33 -6.70 -2.57
N PHE A 55 -15.90 -7.70 -1.89
CA PHE A 55 -17.06 -8.44 -2.42
C PHE A 55 -18.32 -7.58 -2.53
N ILE A 56 -18.54 -6.64 -1.61
CA ILE A 56 -19.63 -5.67 -1.70
C ILE A 56 -19.41 -4.73 -2.88
N ALA A 57 -18.20 -4.17 -3.02
CA ALA A 57 -17.86 -3.24 -4.10
C ALA A 57 -17.91 -3.89 -5.50
N SER A 58 -17.57 -5.17 -5.60
CA SER A 58 -17.66 -5.95 -6.85
C SER A 58 -19.07 -6.49 -7.15
N GLY A 59 -20.04 -6.29 -6.25
CA GLY A 59 -21.41 -6.79 -6.42
C GLY A 59 -21.59 -8.29 -6.15
N MET A 60 -20.55 -8.99 -5.69
CA MET A 60 -20.64 -10.40 -5.28
C MET A 60 -21.37 -10.58 -3.93
N ASP A 61 -21.38 -9.55 -3.09
CA ASP A 61 -22.17 -9.49 -1.85
C ASP A 61 -23.23 -8.39 -1.98
N THR A 62 -24.51 -8.74 -1.82
CA THR A 62 -25.65 -7.82 -1.93
C THR A 62 -25.87 -6.98 -0.66
N SER A 63 -25.04 -7.18 0.36
CA SER A 63 -25.02 -6.32 1.55
C SER A 63 -24.84 -4.86 1.13
N ALA A 64 -25.65 -3.97 1.69
CA ALA A 64 -25.51 -2.55 1.39
C ALA A 64 -24.08 -2.08 1.70
N ALA A 65 -23.48 -1.36 0.75
CA ALA A 65 -22.26 -0.59 0.97
C ALA A 65 -22.57 0.49 2.00
N LYS A 66 -22.51 0.14 3.30
CA LYS A 66 -22.53 1.14 4.35
C LYS A 66 -21.31 2.02 4.09
N GLN A 67 -21.53 3.32 3.90
CA GLN A 67 -20.46 4.31 3.92
C GLN A 67 -19.76 4.19 5.26
N ASN A 68 -18.72 3.37 5.31
CA ASN A 68 -17.96 3.18 6.52
C ASN A 68 -17.03 4.38 6.63
N ALA A 69 -17.33 5.26 7.59
CA ALA A 69 -16.61 6.51 7.78
C ALA A 69 -15.10 6.32 7.92
N MET A 70 -14.65 5.11 8.31
CA MET A 70 -13.22 4.78 8.39
C MET A 70 -12.46 5.05 7.08
N TYR A 71 -13.06 4.84 5.91
CA TYR A 71 -12.39 5.01 4.62
C TYR A 71 -12.20 6.47 4.20
N ARG A 72 -12.87 7.44 4.85
CA ARG A 72 -12.83 8.85 4.43
C ARG A 72 -11.45 9.49 4.51
N HIS A 73 -10.58 8.97 5.38
CA HIS A 73 -9.23 9.49 5.61
C HIS A 73 -8.14 8.55 5.07
N GLN A 74 -8.52 7.63 4.19
CA GLN A 74 -7.62 6.63 3.64
C GLN A 74 -7.30 6.90 2.18
N PHE A 75 -6.21 6.30 1.70
CA PHE A 75 -5.70 6.49 0.35
C PHE A 75 -6.08 5.34 -0.60
N ALA A 76 -7.01 4.48 -0.18
CA ALA A 76 -7.68 3.48 -1.00
C ALA A 76 -9.20 3.55 -0.76
N ASP A 77 -9.99 3.37 -1.81
CA ASP A 77 -11.45 3.40 -1.76
C ASP A 77 -12.03 2.16 -1.07
N PHE A 78 -13.30 2.27 -0.67
CA PHE A 78 -14.05 1.17 -0.10
C PHE A 78 -14.05 -0.03 -1.06
N GLY A 79 -13.46 -1.14 -0.62
CA GLY A 79 -13.43 -2.38 -1.38
C GLY A 79 -12.55 -2.35 -2.63
N GLU A 80 -11.75 -1.31 -2.83
CA GLU A 80 -10.81 -1.22 -3.96
C GLU A 80 -9.83 -2.41 -3.95
N LEU A 81 -9.31 -2.72 -2.76
CA LEU A 81 -8.35 -3.79 -2.54
C LEU A 81 -8.89 -4.78 -1.48
N SER A 82 -8.51 -6.03 -1.64
CA SER A 82 -8.83 -7.15 -0.76
C SER A 82 -7.62 -7.62 0.04
N ARG A 83 -7.87 -8.45 1.05
CA ARG A 83 -6.77 -9.10 1.78
C ARG A 83 -5.90 -9.93 0.82
N GLN A 84 -6.51 -10.62 -0.13
CA GLN A 84 -5.82 -11.47 -1.09
C GLN A 84 -4.85 -10.66 -1.94
N ASP A 85 -5.26 -9.47 -2.38
CA ASP A 85 -4.40 -8.55 -3.13
C ASP A 85 -3.17 -8.14 -2.31
N ALA A 86 -3.32 -7.94 -0.99
CA ALA A 86 -2.17 -7.67 -0.12
C ALA A 86 -1.15 -8.82 -0.09
N TYR A 87 -1.60 -10.08 -0.10
CA TYR A 87 -0.68 -11.22 -0.19
C TYR A 87 -0.02 -11.31 -1.56
N GLN A 88 -0.80 -11.14 -2.62
CA GLN A 88 -0.32 -11.21 -4.01
C GLN A 88 0.69 -10.10 -4.28
N ALA A 89 0.37 -8.85 -3.95
CA ALA A 89 1.24 -7.70 -4.13
C ALA A 89 2.56 -7.85 -3.36
N CYS A 90 2.50 -8.27 -2.08
CA CYS A 90 3.71 -8.52 -1.31
C CYS A 90 4.56 -9.65 -1.89
N TRP A 91 3.93 -10.72 -2.36
CA TRP A 91 4.65 -11.84 -2.97
C TRP A 91 5.31 -11.43 -4.29
N ALA A 92 4.55 -10.82 -5.20
CA ALA A 92 5.03 -10.33 -6.48
C ALA A 92 6.19 -9.35 -6.32
N PHE A 93 6.05 -8.37 -5.42
CA PHE A 93 7.10 -7.40 -5.10
C PHE A 93 8.39 -8.06 -4.58
N VAL A 94 8.26 -9.11 -3.76
CA VAL A 94 9.43 -9.78 -3.17
C VAL A 94 10.10 -10.72 -4.16
N HIS A 95 9.33 -11.49 -4.93
CA HIS A 95 9.82 -12.68 -5.63
C HIS A 95 9.78 -12.59 -7.16
N GLU A 96 8.90 -11.78 -7.73
CA GLU A 96 8.58 -11.85 -9.16
C GLU A 96 9.03 -10.60 -9.92
N LEU A 97 8.90 -9.43 -9.30
CA LEU A 97 9.13 -8.14 -9.95
C LEU A 97 10.51 -7.56 -9.61
N SER A 98 11.17 -7.05 -10.64
CA SER A 98 12.26 -6.08 -10.44
C SER A 98 11.71 -4.77 -9.89
N ILE A 99 12.60 -3.95 -9.32
CA ILE A 99 12.18 -2.65 -8.78
C ILE A 99 11.62 -1.72 -9.87
N GLU A 100 12.09 -1.81 -11.12
CA GLU A 100 11.54 -1.01 -12.22
C GLU A 100 10.14 -1.46 -12.62
N GLN A 101 9.91 -2.77 -12.67
CA GLN A 101 8.60 -3.32 -12.99
C GLN A 101 7.60 -2.94 -11.90
N ALA A 102 7.96 -3.16 -10.63
CA ALA A 102 7.10 -2.80 -9.52
C ALA A 102 6.79 -1.29 -9.44
N LEU A 103 7.73 -0.43 -9.85
CA LEU A 103 7.51 1.03 -9.87
C LEU A 103 6.53 1.47 -10.97
N ASN A 104 6.42 0.71 -12.06
CA ASN A 104 5.54 0.98 -13.19
C ASN A 104 4.33 0.03 -13.23
N ASP A 105 4.09 -0.72 -12.15
CA ASP A 105 2.97 -1.64 -12.04
C ASP A 105 1.63 -0.89 -11.93
N GLU A 106 0.57 -1.50 -12.45
CA GLU A 106 -0.78 -0.94 -12.39
C GLU A 106 -1.43 -1.19 -11.02
N ASP A 107 -0.99 -2.22 -10.28
CA ASP A 107 -1.45 -2.48 -8.92
C ASP A 107 -0.94 -1.37 -7.97
N PRO A 108 -1.83 -0.57 -7.38
CA PRO A 108 -1.44 0.55 -6.54
C PRO A 108 -0.68 0.12 -5.28
N LEU A 109 -0.91 -1.09 -4.77
CA LEU A 109 -0.19 -1.62 -3.62
C LEU A 109 1.22 -2.07 -4.00
N ILE A 110 1.41 -2.74 -5.15
CA ILE A 110 2.74 -3.08 -5.67
C ILE A 110 3.56 -1.80 -5.87
N GLN A 111 2.98 -0.81 -6.54
CA GLN A 111 3.63 0.48 -6.78
C GLN A 111 3.96 1.21 -5.47
N SER A 112 3.10 1.12 -4.46
CA SER A 112 3.36 1.68 -3.12
C SER A 112 4.55 1.02 -2.43
N LEU A 113 4.65 -0.32 -2.51
CA LEU A 113 5.80 -1.06 -1.99
C LEU A 113 7.09 -0.68 -2.71
N ALA A 114 7.03 -0.49 -4.04
CA ALA A 114 8.16 -0.04 -4.83
C ALA A 114 8.64 1.36 -4.43
N ILE A 115 7.72 2.32 -4.26
CA ILE A 115 8.06 3.68 -3.82
C ILE A 115 8.61 3.67 -2.39
N ALA A 116 8.15 2.79 -1.52
CA ALA A 116 8.67 2.63 -0.15
C ALA A 116 10.07 1.97 -0.09
N ASP A 117 10.52 1.31 -1.15
CA ASP A 117 11.76 0.53 -1.18
C ASP A 117 13.03 1.41 -1.08
N ALA A 118 14.02 0.92 -0.34
CA ALA A 118 15.32 1.58 -0.12
C ALA A 118 16.13 1.78 -1.41
N ARG A 119 15.91 0.95 -2.44
CA ARG A 119 16.54 1.08 -3.76
C ARG A 119 16.07 2.32 -4.51
N ILE A 120 14.91 2.88 -4.16
CA ILE A 120 14.43 4.14 -4.71
C ILE A 120 15.06 5.29 -3.92
N GLY A 121 16.10 5.88 -4.49
CA GLY A 121 16.80 7.03 -3.92
C GLY A 121 16.15 8.39 -4.26
N LYS A 122 16.65 9.46 -3.60
CA LYS A 122 16.12 10.84 -3.73
C LYS A 122 15.92 11.30 -5.17
N ARG A 123 16.91 11.07 -6.05
CA ARG A 123 16.82 11.49 -7.46
C ARG A 123 15.60 10.91 -8.18
N ARG A 124 15.28 9.65 -7.92
CA ARG A 124 14.09 9.00 -8.52
C ARG A 124 12.80 9.52 -7.91
N LEU A 125 12.75 9.67 -6.60
CA LEU A 125 11.60 10.25 -5.92
C LEU A 125 11.28 11.65 -6.45
N ALA A 126 12.29 12.45 -6.83
CA ALA A 126 12.09 13.76 -7.46
C ALA A 126 11.36 13.68 -8.82
N GLN A 127 11.68 12.65 -9.60
CA GLN A 127 11.22 12.48 -10.98
C GLN A 127 9.81 11.90 -11.09
N LEU A 128 9.31 11.24 -10.03
CA LEU A 128 7.97 10.64 -10.04
C LEU A 128 6.89 11.73 -10.05
N ASN A 129 5.92 11.61 -10.96
CA ASN A 129 4.79 12.51 -11.00
C ASN A 129 3.64 12.00 -10.11
N ALA A 130 3.45 12.62 -8.95
CA ALA A 130 2.41 12.23 -8.00
C ALA A 130 0.98 12.30 -8.57
N THR A 131 0.72 13.17 -9.56
CA THR A 131 -0.63 13.32 -10.15
C THR A 131 -1.01 12.18 -11.09
N MET A 132 -0.03 11.38 -11.51
CA MET A 132 -0.26 10.20 -12.36
C MET A 132 -0.36 8.90 -11.56
N LEU A 133 -0.09 8.97 -10.25
CA LEU A 133 -0.14 7.81 -9.37
C LEU A 133 -1.55 7.66 -8.78
N HIS A 134 -1.89 6.43 -8.44
CA HIS A 134 -3.01 6.19 -7.54
C HIS A 134 -2.78 6.90 -6.18
N ARG A 135 -3.85 7.23 -5.44
CA ARG A 135 -3.77 8.00 -4.19
C ARG A 135 -2.86 7.35 -3.15
N LEU A 136 -2.87 6.02 -3.07
CA LEU A 136 -2.01 5.26 -2.14
C LEU A 136 -0.51 5.44 -2.45
N PRO A 137 0.00 5.09 -3.64
CA PRO A 137 1.41 5.30 -3.97
C PRO A 137 1.80 6.79 -3.96
N ALA A 138 0.89 7.70 -4.36
CA ALA A 138 1.12 9.15 -4.25
C ALA A 138 1.35 9.59 -2.80
N HIS A 139 0.57 9.06 -1.85
CA HIS A 139 0.76 9.37 -0.43
C HIS A 139 2.10 8.87 0.10
N ILE A 140 2.50 7.64 -0.25
CA ILE A 140 3.81 7.09 0.15
C ILE A 140 4.96 7.93 -0.44
N LEU A 141 4.83 8.38 -1.69
CA LEU A 141 5.79 9.29 -2.32
C LEU A 141 5.91 10.60 -1.54
N GLU A 142 4.79 11.21 -1.16
CA GLU A 142 4.76 12.46 -0.41
C GLU A 142 5.37 12.31 0.99
N LEU A 143 5.08 11.20 1.69
CA LEU A 143 5.71 10.89 2.97
C LEU A 143 7.23 10.85 2.83
N ARG A 144 7.75 10.14 1.83
CA ARG A 144 9.20 10.07 1.60
C ARG A 144 9.79 11.42 1.26
N ARG A 145 9.16 12.18 0.37
CA ARG A 145 9.60 13.53 -0.02
C ARG A 145 9.66 14.47 1.19
N THR A 146 8.62 14.45 2.02
CA THR A 146 8.55 15.25 3.25
C THR A 146 9.66 14.89 4.22
N ILE A 147 9.85 13.59 4.52
CA ILE A 147 10.88 13.15 5.48
C ILE A 147 12.29 13.44 4.98
N LEU A 148 12.52 13.34 3.67
CA LEU A 148 13.83 13.57 3.05
C LEU A 148 14.13 15.05 2.77
N GLY A 149 13.20 15.95 3.11
CA GLY A 149 13.36 17.39 2.98
C GLY A 149 13.36 17.88 1.54
N PHE A 150 12.49 17.35 0.68
CA PHE A 150 12.30 17.89 -0.66
C PHE A 150 11.70 19.29 -0.52
N ASP A 151 12.49 20.29 -0.91
CA ASP A 151 12.04 21.67 -0.95
C ASP A 151 10.83 21.79 -1.89
N ARG A 152 9.75 22.46 -1.44
CA ARG A 152 8.53 22.75 -2.23
C ARG A 152 8.77 23.62 -3.49
N ARG A 153 10.02 23.79 -3.93
CA ARG A 153 10.45 24.81 -4.90
C ARG A 153 10.17 24.46 -6.36
N ASP A 154 9.72 23.25 -6.68
CA ASP A 154 9.49 22.83 -8.07
C ASP A 154 8.00 22.79 -8.47
N ALA A 155 7.12 23.45 -7.71
CA ALA A 155 5.77 23.78 -8.15
C ALA A 155 5.74 25.22 -8.67
N ALA A 156 6.28 25.41 -9.88
CA ALA A 156 6.13 26.62 -10.68
C ALA A 156 5.61 26.25 -12.06
#